data_AF-A0A350PKY2-F1
#
_entry.id   AF-A0A350PKY2-F1
#
_cell.length_a   1.000
_cell.length_b   1.000
_cell.length_c   1.000
_cell.angle_alpha   90.00
_cell.angle_beta   90.00
_cell.angle_gamma   90.00
#
_symmetry.space_group_name_H-M   'P 1'
#
loop_
_entity.id
_entity.type
_entity.pdbx_description
1 polymer ?
#
loop_
_entity_poly.entity_id
_entity_poly.type
_entity_poly.pdbx_seq_one_letter_code
_entity_poly.pdbx_strand_id
1 'polypeptide(L)'
;YSNYFSGRLWSGNDWWQETNDVILFTDTETDLLRAEAQVMLNQGLAAANTLNNSTAGTGTTTIGFTLYSETNNIVADATLSGGYNFTGTETKAQQQFALMREYAVEVAGLGGAGTNWAFMRRHDLLQEGTMTMFPVPGTQLEILGIDIYTFGGVENAGTAGTASGANSWTALAAKAGLAKARPAGDNTFTPNNAKIDASSINTLSAKGAKSN
;
A
#
# COMPACT_ATOMS: atom_id res chain seq x y z
N TYR A 1 4.92 18.70 12.73
CA TYR A 1 4.58 17.41 13.35
C TYR A 1 3.19 17.55 13.96
N SER A 2 2.19 16.81 13.46
CA SER A 2 0.78 17.13 13.72
C SER A 2 0.40 16.93 15.20
N ASN A 3 -0.49 17.79 15.70
CA ASN A 3 -1.02 17.78 17.06
C ASN A 3 -1.62 16.42 17.48
N TYR A 4 -1.97 15.58 16.50
CA TYR A 4 -2.43 14.21 16.71
C TYR A 4 -1.35 13.31 17.34
N PHE A 5 -0.10 13.39 16.88
CA PHE A 5 1.00 12.60 17.45
C PHE A 5 1.37 13.05 18.86
N SER A 6 1.31 14.35 19.14
CA SER A 6 1.52 14.92 20.48
C SER A 6 0.42 14.46 21.45
N GLY A 7 -0.85 14.65 21.08
CA GLY A 7 -1.99 14.22 21.89
C GLY A 7 -1.97 12.72 22.18
N ARG A 8 -1.48 11.91 21.23
CA ARG A 8 -1.31 10.47 21.39
C ARG A 8 -0.24 10.10 22.43
N LEU A 9 0.93 10.72 22.38
CA LEU A 9 2.04 10.44 23.32
C LEU A 9 1.62 10.69 24.78
N TRP A 10 0.73 11.66 25.02
CA TRP A 10 0.27 12.05 26.35
C TRP A 10 -1.06 11.43 26.78
N SER A 11 -1.76 10.68 25.90
CA SER A 11 -3.07 10.08 26.21
C SER A 11 -3.03 8.59 26.55
N GLY A 12 -1.85 7.97 26.59
CA GLY A 12 -1.73 6.52 26.83
C GLY A 12 -2.41 5.66 25.75
N ASN A 13 -2.65 6.23 24.57
CA ASN A 13 -3.20 5.51 23.41
C ASN A 13 -2.07 4.75 22.69
N ASP A 14 -1.51 3.79 23.43
CA ASP A 14 -0.60 2.80 22.91
C ASP A 14 -1.42 1.80 22.09
N TRP A 15 -1.02 1.56 20.84
CA TRP A 15 -1.59 0.46 20.04
C TRP A 15 -1.33 -0.91 20.69
N TRP A 16 -0.38 -0.95 21.62
CA TRP A 16 0.19 -2.13 22.24
C TRP A 16 -0.04 -2.05 23.75
N GLN A 17 -1.30 -2.13 24.17
CA GLN A 17 -1.57 -2.46 25.58
C GLN A 17 -0.84 -3.77 25.89
N GLU A 18 -0.33 -3.95 27.11
CA GLU A 18 0.44 -5.14 27.52
C GLU A 18 -0.31 -6.48 27.27
N THR A 19 -1.63 -6.42 27.05
CA THR A 19 -2.50 -7.55 26.71
C THR A 19 -2.64 -7.85 25.22
N ASN A 20 -2.15 -6.98 24.33
CA ASN A 20 -2.25 -7.18 22.88
C ASN A 20 -0.98 -7.85 22.35
N ASP A 21 -1.09 -9.10 21.93
CA ASP A 21 0.00 -9.83 21.30
C ASP A 21 0.32 -9.26 19.91
N VAL A 22 1.62 -9.14 19.58
CA VAL A 22 2.07 -8.85 18.21
C VAL A 22 1.87 -10.11 17.38
N ILE A 23 0.83 -10.12 16.55
CA ILE A 23 0.55 -11.23 15.64
C ILE A 23 1.55 -11.15 14.47
N LEU A 24 2.45 -12.13 14.38
CA LEU A 24 3.45 -12.20 13.31
C LEU A 24 2.97 -12.98 12.09
N PHE A 25 2.16 -14.02 12.30
CA PHE A 25 1.58 -14.84 11.25
C PHE A 25 0.13 -15.13 11.60
N THR A 26 -0.77 -14.91 10.66
CA THR A 26 -2.17 -15.34 10.75
C THR A 26 -2.40 -16.60 9.92
N ASP A 27 -3.45 -17.33 10.24
CA ASP A 27 -3.92 -18.44 9.40
C ASP A 27 -4.24 -17.95 7.98
N THR A 28 -4.84 -16.76 7.86
CA THR A 28 -5.12 -16.11 6.56
C THR A 28 -3.83 -15.84 5.77
N GLU A 29 -2.77 -15.32 6.39
CA GLU A 29 -1.49 -15.12 5.70
C GLU A 29 -0.87 -16.45 5.28
N THR A 30 -0.98 -17.50 6.10
CA THR A 30 -0.51 -18.84 5.77
C THR A 30 -1.22 -19.43 4.55
N ASP A 31 -2.53 -19.22 4.45
CA ASP A 31 -3.32 -19.64 3.29
C ASP A 31 -2.97 -18.85 2.03
N LEU A 32 -2.72 -17.55 2.15
CA LEU A 32 -2.26 -16.71 1.03
C LEU A 32 -0.84 -17.10 0.57
N LEU A 33 0.06 -17.45 1.48
CA LEU A 33 1.39 -18.01 1.14
C LEU A 33 1.27 -19.37 0.43
N ARG A 34 0.29 -20.20 0.81
CA ARG A 34 -0.01 -21.44 0.09
C ARG A 34 -0.52 -21.16 -1.32
N ALA A 35 -1.46 -20.22 -1.47
CA ALA A 35 -1.97 -19.80 -2.77
C ALA A 35 -0.85 -19.24 -3.67
N GLU A 36 0.07 -18.45 -3.10
CA GLU A 36 1.26 -17.96 -3.79
C GLU A 36 2.10 -19.11 -4.36
N ALA A 37 2.45 -20.10 -3.53
CA ALA A 37 3.25 -21.24 -3.95
C ALA A 37 2.56 -22.00 -5.10
N GLN A 38 1.24 -22.17 -5.04
CA GLN A 38 0.46 -22.81 -6.09
C GLN A 38 0.49 -22.00 -7.40
N VAL A 39 0.39 -20.67 -7.34
CA VAL A 39 0.53 -19.79 -8.52
C VAL A 39 1.94 -19.89 -9.12
N MET A 40 2.98 -19.94 -8.28
CA MET A 40 4.37 -20.11 -8.74
C MET A 40 4.59 -21.46 -9.43
N LEU A 41 4.00 -22.53 -8.90
CA LEU A 41 4.07 -23.89 -9.44
C LEU A 41 3.12 -24.11 -10.64
N ASN A 42 2.41 -23.09 -11.10
CA ASN A 42 1.41 -23.15 -12.17
C ASN A 42 0.25 -24.13 -11.88
N GLN A 43 -0.12 -24.28 -10.60
CA GLN A 43 -1.23 -25.12 -10.14
C GLN A 43 -2.52 -24.27 -10.06
N GLY A 44 -3.00 -23.78 -11.19
CA GLY A 44 -4.08 -22.78 -11.26
C GLY A 44 -5.37 -23.17 -10.52
N LEU A 45 -5.81 -24.43 -10.63
CA LEU A 45 -7.00 -24.93 -9.92
C LEU A 45 -6.81 -24.96 -8.40
N ALA A 46 -5.62 -25.37 -7.93
CA ALA A 46 -5.33 -25.39 -6.51
C ALA A 46 -5.26 -23.97 -5.92
N ALA A 47 -4.62 -23.05 -6.65
CA ALA A 47 -4.58 -21.63 -6.29
C ALA A 47 -5.98 -21.01 -6.23
N ALA A 48 -6.82 -21.27 -7.23
CA ALA A 48 -8.20 -20.80 -7.27
C ALA A 48 -9.00 -21.29 -6.06
N ASN A 49 -8.89 -22.58 -5.72
CA ASN A 49 -9.57 -23.15 -4.56
C ASN A 49 -9.09 -22.50 -3.25
N THR A 50 -7.77 -22.30 -3.08
CA THR A 50 -7.25 -21.65 -1.87
C THR A 50 -7.70 -20.20 -1.75
N LEU A 51 -7.68 -19.43 -2.85
CA LEU A 51 -8.12 -18.03 -2.87
C LEU A 51 -9.63 -17.89 -2.62
N ASN A 52 -10.46 -18.73 -3.23
CA ASN A 52 -11.91 -18.70 -3.02
C ASN A 52 -12.32 -19.07 -1.59
N ASN A 53 -11.50 -19.90 -0.92
CA ASN A 53 -11.73 -20.32 0.46
C ASN A 53 -11.05 -19.39 1.49
N SER A 54 -10.46 -18.25 1.07
CA SER A 54 -9.92 -17.26 2.01
C SER A 54 -11.02 -16.70 2.93
N THR A 55 -10.62 -16.05 4.03
CA THR A 55 -11.58 -15.43 4.95
C THR A 55 -12.44 -14.35 4.29
N ALA A 56 -11.88 -13.60 3.34
CA ALA A 56 -12.63 -12.67 2.49
C ALA A 56 -13.59 -13.41 1.56
N GLY A 57 -13.13 -14.57 1.06
CA GLY A 57 -13.84 -15.43 0.15
C GLY A 57 -14.37 -14.67 -1.06
N THR A 58 -15.44 -15.17 -1.64
CA THR A 58 -16.00 -14.63 -2.89
C THR A 58 -17.11 -13.62 -2.61
N GLY A 59 -17.18 -13.08 -1.39
CA GLY A 59 -18.22 -12.13 -0.98
C GLY A 59 -17.96 -10.74 -1.53
N THR A 60 -19.03 -9.98 -1.81
CA THR A 60 -18.91 -8.55 -2.09
C THR A 60 -18.92 -7.77 -0.78
N THR A 61 -17.90 -6.96 -0.52
CA THR A 61 -17.90 -6.05 0.62
C THR A 61 -18.95 -4.97 0.41
N THR A 62 -20.08 -5.05 1.13
CA THR A 62 -21.15 -4.05 1.03
C THR A 62 -20.84 -2.88 1.96
N ILE A 63 -20.78 -1.68 1.39
CA ILE A 63 -20.54 -0.43 2.12
C ILE A 63 -21.83 0.39 2.10
N GLY A 64 -22.22 0.98 3.24
CA GLY A 64 -23.49 1.69 3.39
C GLY A 64 -23.59 3.05 2.68
N PHE A 65 -22.63 3.39 1.82
CA PHE A 65 -22.58 4.62 1.05
C PHE A 65 -21.88 4.39 -0.29
N THR A 66 -22.23 5.19 -1.30
CA THR A 66 -21.63 5.12 -2.64
C THR A 66 -20.23 5.72 -2.63
N LEU A 67 -19.24 4.98 -3.12
CA LEU A 67 -17.87 5.49 -3.25
C LEU A 67 -17.79 6.51 -4.39
N TYR A 68 -16.92 7.52 -4.27
CA TYR A 68 -16.64 8.46 -5.37
C TYR A 68 -16.22 7.72 -6.65
N SER A 69 -15.49 6.63 -6.51
CA SER A 69 -15.03 5.79 -7.60
C SER A 69 -16.16 5.02 -8.29
N GLU A 70 -17.23 4.68 -7.56
CA GLU A 70 -18.47 4.12 -8.11
C GLU A 70 -19.29 5.20 -8.80
N THR A 71 -19.46 6.38 -8.17
CA THR A 71 -20.17 7.53 -8.74
C THR A 71 -19.59 7.99 -10.09
N ASN A 72 -18.27 7.92 -10.24
CA ASN A 72 -17.57 8.33 -11.45
C ASN A 72 -17.26 7.17 -12.41
N ASN A 73 -17.90 6.01 -12.24
CA ASN A 73 -17.69 4.81 -13.08
C ASN A 73 -16.22 4.36 -13.19
N ILE A 74 -15.41 4.67 -12.18
CA ILE A 74 -14.00 4.29 -12.10
C ILE A 74 -13.89 2.81 -11.70
N VAL A 75 -14.86 2.29 -10.95
CA VAL A 75 -14.91 0.88 -10.53
C VAL A 75 -15.88 0.07 -11.38
N ALA A 76 -15.48 -0.36 -12.58
CA ALA A 76 -16.04 -1.58 -13.19
C ALA A 76 -15.27 -2.80 -12.65
N ASP A 77 -15.94 -3.57 -11.81
CA ASP A 77 -15.42 -4.65 -10.97
C ASP A 77 -14.27 -5.49 -11.55
N ALA A 78 -13.29 -5.79 -10.72
CA ALA A 78 -12.26 -6.74 -11.08
C ALA A 78 -11.72 -7.42 -9.83
N THR A 79 -12.38 -8.52 -9.46
CA THR A 79 -11.80 -9.66 -8.71
C THR A 79 -11.58 -9.44 -7.20
N LEU A 80 -11.66 -10.53 -6.40
CA LEU A 80 -11.99 -10.56 -4.95
C LEU A 80 -11.26 -9.48 -4.14
N SER A 81 -11.88 -8.71 -3.22
CA SER A 81 -13.17 -8.76 -2.49
C SER A 81 -14.38 -8.02 -3.14
N GLY A 82 -14.67 -8.32 -4.41
CA GLY A 82 -15.78 -7.76 -5.20
C GLY A 82 -16.87 -8.75 -5.63
N GLY A 83 -16.80 -10.04 -5.26
CA GLY A 83 -17.82 -11.02 -5.68
C GLY A 83 -17.43 -11.99 -6.81
N TYR A 84 -16.15 -12.07 -7.17
CA TYR A 84 -15.69 -12.97 -8.24
C TYR A 84 -15.46 -14.41 -7.72
N ASN A 85 -15.40 -15.40 -8.61
CA ASN A 85 -15.08 -16.79 -8.27
C ASN A 85 -13.99 -17.28 -9.23
N PHE A 86 -12.84 -17.70 -8.70
CA PHE A 86 -11.79 -18.28 -9.52
C PHE A 86 -12.12 -19.73 -9.88
N THR A 87 -11.90 -20.12 -11.13
CA THR A 87 -12.19 -21.45 -11.68
C THR A 87 -10.93 -22.27 -11.95
N GLY A 88 -9.76 -21.63 -11.89
CA GLY A 88 -8.46 -22.23 -12.23
C GLY A 88 -8.12 -22.15 -13.72
N THR A 89 -9.01 -21.59 -14.55
CA THR A 89 -8.80 -21.37 -15.99
C THR A 89 -8.22 -19.99 -16.32
N GLU A 90 -8.09 -19.13 -15.31
CA GLU A 90 -7.56 -17.79 -15.44
C GLU A 90 -6.09 -17.79 -15.84
N THR A 91 -5.68 -16.73 -16.52
CA THR A 91 -4.27 -16.53 -16.85
C THR A 91 -3.43 -16.36 -15.59
N LYS A 92 -2.15 -16.70 -15.68
CA LYS A 92 -1.20 -16.51 -14.56
C LYS A 92 -1.18 -15.06 -14.05
N ALA A 93 -1.26 -14.08 -14.95
CA ALA A 93 -1.30 -12.67 -14.58
C ALA A 93 -2.56 -12.32 -13.77
N GLN A 94 -3.73 -12.87 -14.12
CA GLN A 94 -4.96 -12.69 -13.37
C GLN A 94 -4.88 -13.30 -11.97
N GLN A 95 -4.30 -14.50 -11.85
CA GLN A 95 -4.09 -15.16 -10.54
C GLN A 95 -3.10 -14.39 -9.66
N GLN A 96 -1.98 -13.92 -10.22
CA GLN A 96 -1.01 -13.09 -9.49
C GLN A 96 -1.61 -11.75 -9.06
N PHE A 97 -2.41 -11.12 -9.92
CA PHE A 97 -3.06 -9.87 -9.60
C PHE A 97 -4.10 -10.04 -8.48
N ALA A 98 -4.88 -11.12 -8.53
CA ALA A 98 -5.84 -11.46 -7.49
C ALA A 98 -5.17 -11.69 -6.13
N LEU A 99 -4.12 -12.51 -6.10
CA LEU A 99 -3.33 -12.75 -4.90
C LEU A 99 -2.78 -11.44 -4.30
N MET A 100 -2.26 -10.55 -5.15
CA MET A 100 -1.75 -9.25 -4.70
C MET A 100 -2.85 -8.39 -4.07
N ARG A 101 -4.06 -8.34 -4.66
CA ARG A 101 -5.19 -7.60 -4.06
C ARG A 101 -5.58 -8.18 -2.71
N GLU A 102 -5.78 -9.49 -2.65
CA GLU A 102 -6.18 -10.19 -1.43
C GLU A 102 -5.17 -9.96 -0.30
N TYR A 103 -3.88 -10.10 -0.60
CA TYR A 103 -2.83 -9.80 0.37
C TYR A 103 -2.87 -8.33 0.82
N ALA A 104 -3.16 -7.40 -0.10
CA ALA A 104 -3.27 -5.98 0.21
C ALA A 104 -4.51 -5.60 1.02
N VAL A 105 -5.61 -6.33 0.92
CA VAL A 105 -6.84 -6.07 1.69
C VAL A 105 -6.77 -6.75 3.06
N GLU A 106 -6.42 -8.04 3.09
CA GLU A 106 -6.48 -8.86 4.30
C GLU A 106 -5.30 -8.63 5.24
N VAL A 107 -4.09 -8.41 4.69
CA VAL A 107 -2.86 -8.28 5.49
C VAL A 107 -2.51 -6.82 5.78
N ALA A 108 -3.26 -5.87 5.20
CA ALA A 108 -3.07 -4.45 5.50
C ALA A 108 -3.46 -4.13 6.94
N GLY A 109 -2.46 -3.78 7.76
CA GLY A 109 -2.68 -3.28 9.11
C GLY A 109 -2.74 -4.34 10.21
N LEU A 110 -2.50 -5.62 9.90
CA LEU A 110 -2.36 -6.73 10.88
C LEU A 110 -1.08 -6.66 11.75
N GLY A 111 -0.55 -5.45 12.01
CA GLY A 111 0.56 -5.22 12.95
C GLY A 111 1.96 -5.22 12.34
N GLY A 112 2.16 -5.82 11.16
CA GLY A 112 3.44 -5.79 10.45
C GLY A 112 3.63 -4.51 9.61
N ALA A 113 4.62 -3.68 9.95
CA ALA A 113 5.00 -2.55 9.10
C ALA A 113 5.66 -3.07 7.81
N GLY A 114 5.01 -2.83 6.66
CA GLY A 114 5.60 -3.11 5.35
C GLY A 114 5.34 -4.51 4.78
N THR A 115 4.35 -5.26 5.27
CA THR A 115 3.93 -6.56 4.68
C THR A 115 3.65 -6.43 3.18
N ASN A 116 2.86 -5.43 2.79
CA ASN A 116 2.58 -5.14 1.38
C ASN A 116 3.82 -4.73 0.57
N TRP A 117 4.72 -3.96 1.18
CA TRP A 117 5.97 -3.59 0.53
C TRP A 117 6.88 -4.81 0.32
N ALA A 118 6.99 -5.70 1.30
CA ALA A 118 7.72 -6.96 1.19
C ALA A 118 7.08 -7.88 0.14
N PHE A 119 5.74 -7.95 0.09
CA PHE A 119 5.01 -8.71 -0.91
C PHE A 119 5.33 -8.21 -2.32
N MET A 120 5.22 -6.91 -2.54
CA MET A 120 5.47 -6.32 -3.85
C MET A 120 6.94 -6.42 -4.23
N ARG A 121 7.86 -6.25 -3.27
CA ARG A 121 9.30 -6.38 -3.51
C ARG A 121 9.68 -7.78 -3.96
N ARG A 122 9.15 -8.84 -3.34
CA ARG A 122 9.50 -10.23 -3.71
C ARG A 122 8.94 -10.66 -5.08
N HIS A 123 7.93 -9.95 -5.58
CA HIS A 123 7.30 -10.19 -6.89
C HIS A 123 7.64 -9.15 -7.97
N ASP A 124 8.54 -8.21 -7.69
CA ASP A 124 8.89 -7.10 -8.61
C ASP A 124 7.69 -6.22 -9.01
N LEU A 125 6.74 -6.01 -8.08
CA LEU A 125 5.49 -5.25 -8.32
C LEU A 125 5.54 -3.80 -7.81
N LEU A 126 6.69 -3.37 -7.29
CA LEU A 126 6.86 -2.03 -6.75
C LEU A 126 6.75 -0.96 -7.85
N GLN A 127 6.20 0.20 -7.48
CA GLN A 127 6.18 1.37 -8.36
C GLN A 127 7.60 1.87 -8.62
N GLU A 128 7.82 2.48 -9.79
CA GLU A 128 9.11 3.09 -10.15
C GLU A 128 9.59 4.04 -9.04
N GLY A 129 10.90 4.03 -8.77
CA GLY A 129 11.48 4.91 -7.76
C GLY A 129 11.18 4.49 -6.32
N THR A 130 10.50 3.37 -6.07
CA THR A 130 10.29 2.88 -4.70
C THR A 130 11.57 2.24 -4.18
N MET A 131 11.96 2.54 -2.94
CA MET A 131 13.12 1.91 -2.33
C MET A 131 12.92 0.40 -2.20
N THR A 132 13.93 -0.38 -2.57
CA THR A 132 13.95 -1.82 -2.33
C THR A 132 14.64 -2.15 -1.02
N MET A 133 15.48 -1.28 -0.47
CA MET A 133 16.14 -1.50 0.82
C MET A 133 16.11 -0.24 1.67
N PHE A 134 16.18 -0.40 2.99
CA PHE A 134 16.31 0.74 3.88
C PHE A 134 17.71 1.35 3.75
N PRO A 135 17.82 2.69 3.75
CA PRO A 135 19.12 3.34 3.79
C PRO A 135 19.80 3.07 5.13
N VAL A 136 21.12 2.96 5.11
CA VAL A 136 21.91 2.91 6.35
C VAL A 136 21.78 4.26 7.05
N PRO A 137 21.56 4.29 8.38
CA PRO A 137 21.46 5.55 9.11
C PRO A 137 22.69 6.43 8.91
N GLY A 138 22.49 7.74 8.71
CA GLY A 138 23.58 8.67 8.43
C GLY A 138 24.69 8.70 9.49
N THR A 139 24.35 8.46 10.76
CA THR A 139 25.33 8.37 11.86
C THR A 139 26.31 7.21 11.69
N GLN A 140 25.84 6.08 11.15
CA GLN A 140 26.71 4.93 10.84
C GLN A 140 27.61 5.24 9.63
N LEU A 141 27.09 5.94 8.62
CA LEU A 141 27.86 6.36 7.46
C LEU A 141 28.98 7.34 7.85
N GLU A 142 28.68 8.29 8.74
CA GLU A 142 29.66 9.25 9.26
C GLU A 142 30.78 8.56 10.05
N ILE A 143 30.45 7.62 10.94
CA ILE A 143 31.44 6.83 11.70
C ILE A 143 32.35 6.01 10.78
N LEU A 144 31.78 5.42 9.71
CA LEU A 144 32.50 4.58 8.77
C LEU A 144 33.25 5.39 7.69
N GLY A 145 33.06 6.71 7.62
CA GLY A 145 33.64 7.56 6.58
C GLY A 145 33.09 7.26 5.18
N ILE A 146 31.87 6.75 5.08
CA ILE A 146 31.18 6.48 3.81
C ILE A 146 30.30 7.69 3.48
N ASP A 147 30.28 8.07 2.20
CA ASP A 147 29.45 9.18 1.73
C ASP A 147 27.96 8.93 1.99
N ILE A 148 27.25 10.01 2.36
CA ILE A 148 25.81 9.97 2.58
C ILE A 148 25.12 9.71 1.23
N TYR A 149 24.30 8.65 1.18
CA TYR A 149 23.52 8.29 0.00
C TYR A 149 22.02 8.28 0.31
N THR A 150 21.21 8.34 -0.75
CA THR A 150 19.76 8.19 -0.67
C THR A 150 19.29 7.19 -1.74
N PHE A 151 18.19 6.49 -1.46
CA PHE A 151 17.54 5.60 -2.41
C PHE A 151 16.15 6.14 -2.75
N GLY A 152 15.64 5.70 -3.89
CA GLY A 152 14.31 6.07 -4.35
C GLY A 152 14.25 7.36 -5.15
N GLY A 153 13.03 7.70 -5.54
CA GLY A 153 12.77 8.74 -6.54
C GLY A 153 12.84 8.18 -7.96
N VAL A 154 12.02 8.74 -8.85
CA VAL A 154 11.91 8.31 -10.25
C VAL A 154 13.26 8.43 -10.98
N GLU A 155 14.05 9.45 -10.64
CA GLU A 155 15.39 9.69 -11.20
C GLU A 155 16.37 8.54 -10.95
N ASN A 156 16.17 7.78 -9.87
CA ASN A 156 17.00 6.64 -9.50
C ASN A 156 16.35 5.29 -9.87
N ALA A 157 15.25 5.28 -10.64
CA ALA A 157 14.54 4.06 -11.00
C ALA A 157 15.46 3.03 -11.68
N GLY A 158 15.43 1.79 -11.20
CA GLY A 158 16.24 0.69 -11.73
C GLY A 158 17.70 0.67 -11.28
N THR A 159 18.14 1.63 -10.46
CA THR A 159 19.45 1.58 -9.80
C THR A 159 19.43 0.65 -8.58
N ALA A 160 20.61 0.24 -8.10
CA ALA A 160 20.71 -0.58 -6.90
C ALA A 160 20.00 0.11 -5.72
N GLY A 161 19.07 -0.60 -5.07
CA GLY A 161 18.26 -0.04 -3.97
C GLY A 161 16.97 0.64 -4.40
N THR A 162 16.67 0.73 -5.70
CA THR A 162 15.47 1.40 -6.23
C THR A 162 14.76 0.57 -7.30
N ALA A 163 13.45 0.40 -7.17
CA ALA A 163 12.64 -0.37 -8.12
C ALA A 163 12.58 0.33 -9.49
N SER A 164 12.64 -0.46 -10.56
CA SER A 164 12.52 0.03 -11.95
C SER A 164 11.08 0.39 -12.32
N GLY A 165 10.09 -0.21 -11.66
CA GLY A 165 8.67 -0.07 -11.99
C GLY A 165 8.22 -0.82 -13.26
N ALA A 166 9.13 -1.52 -13.95
CA ALA A 166 8.83 -2.20 -15.22
C ALA A 166 7.74 -3.27 -15.10
N ASN A 167 7.71 -4.00 -13.97
CA ASN A 167 6.68 -4.98 -13.64
C ASN A 167 5.75 -4.50 -12.51
N SER A 168 5.66 -3.18 -12.30
CA SER A 168 4.81 -2.60 -11.27
C SER A 168 3.36 -3.13 -11.34
N TRP A 169 2.65 -3.04 -10.23
CA TRP A 169 1.27 -3.51 -10.13
C TRP A 169 0.34 -2.95 -11.22
N THR A 170 0.59 -1.75 -11.75
CA THR A 170 -0.16 -1.18 -12.89
C THR A 170 0.13 -1.92 -14.20
N ALA A 171 1.38 -2.29 -14.45
CA ALA A 171 1.77 -3.13 -15.58
C ALA A 171 1.22 -4.56 -15.44
N LEU A 172 1.20 -5.12 -14.22
CA LEU A 172 0.54 -6.41 -13.96
C LEU A 172 -0.97 -6.33 -14.21
N ALA A 173 -1.62 -5.24 -13.78
CA ALA A 173 -3.04 -4.99 -14.07
C ALA A 173 -3.29 -4.99 -15.59
N ALA A 174 -2.42 -4.35 -16.36
CA ALA A 174 -2.53 -4.31 -17.82
C ALA A 174 -2.40 -5.71 -18.44
N LYS A 175 -1.42 -6.50 -18.00
CA LYS A 175 -1.24 -7.90 -18.43
C LYS A 175 -2.43 -8.79 -18.06
N ALA A 176 -3.08 -8.52 -16.93
CA ALA A 176 -4.28 -9.23 -16.49
C ALA A 176 -5.56 -8.78 -17.22
N GLY A 177 -5.49 -7.76 -18.08
CA GLY A 177 -6.67 -7.15 -18.72
C GLY A 177 -7.53 -6.31 -17.77
N LEU A 178 -6.98 -5.91 -16.63
CA LEU A 178 -7.67 -5.19 -15.54
C LEU A 178 -7.19 -3.74 -15.37
N ALA A 179 -6.29 -3.27 -16.25
CA ALA A 179 -5.85 -1.88 -16.23
C ALA A 179 -7.02 -0.95 -16.59
N LYS A 180 -7.22 0.07 -15.77
CA LYS A 180 -8.20 1.12 -16.02
C LYS A 180 -7.49 2.41 -16.34
N ALA A 181 -7.98 3.12 -17.36
CA ALA A 181 -7.63 4.51 -17.54
C ALA A 181 -8.08 5.30 -16.31
N ARG A 182 -7.20 6.11 -15.72
CA ARG A 182 -7.63 7.17 -14.82
C ARG A 182 -8.61 8.05 -15.62
N PRO A 183 -9.83 8.33 -15.14
CA PRO A 183 -10.70 9.26 -15.83
C PRO A 183 -9.96 10.57 -16.05
N ALA A 184 -10.14 11.21 -17.20
CA ALA A 184 -9.68 12.57 -17.43
C ALA A 184 -10.52 13.54 -16.56
N GLY A 185 -10.31 13.49 -15.25
CA GLY A 185 -10.82 14.45 -14.29
C GLY A 185 -9.75 15.48 -14.02
N ASP A 186 -10.15 16.73 -13.93
CA ASP A 186 -9.29 17.88 -13.65
C ASP A 186 -8.43 17.58 -12.40
N ASN A 187 -7.11 17.37 -12.59
CA ASN A 187 -6.17 17.05 -11.51
C ASN A 187 -5.81 18.28 -10.68
N THR A 188 -6.47 19.40 -10.95
CA THR A 188 -6.38 20.65 -10.21
C THR A 188 -7.07 20.47 -8.88
N PHE A 189 -6.28 20.22 -7.84
CA PHE A 189 -6.70 20.55 -6.49
C PHE A 189 -6.91 22.07 -6.46
N THR A 190 -8.15 22.52 -6.64
CA THR A 190 -8.53 23.90 -6.32
C THR A 190 -8.74 23.92 -4.82
N PRO A 191 -7.82 24.51 -4.02
CA PRO A 191 -8.05 24.66 -2.59
C PRO A 191 -9.38 25.37 -2.39
N ASN A 192 -10.22 24.83 -1.52
CA ASN A 192 -11.45 25.48 -1.13
C ASN A 192 -11.11 26.69 -0.25
N ASN A 193 -10.80 27.82 -0.88
CA ASN A 193 -10.50 29.08 -0.20
C ASN A 193 -11.70 29.60 0.61
N ALA A 194 -12.91 29.02 0.49
CA ALA A 194 -14.06 29.44 1.28
C ALA A 194 -13.97 29.06 2.77
N LYS A 195 -12.99 28.24 3.19
CA LYS A 195 -12.73 27.92 4.60
C LYS A 195 -11.49 28.60 5.20
N ILE A 196 -10.76 29.40 4.42
CA ILE A 196 -9.70 30.24 4.95
C ILE A 196 -10.23 31.66 4.96
N ASP A 197 -10.96 32.01 6.01
CA ASP A 197 -11.14 33.41 6.34
C ASP A 197 -9.74 33.97 6.65
N ALA A 198 -9.32 34.99 5.90
CA ALA A 198 -8.05 35.68 6.12
C ALA A 198 -7.91 36.23 7.56
N SER A 199 -9.02 36.36 8.30
CA SER A 199 -9.03 36.70 9.73
C SER A 199 -8.52 35.58 10.65
N SER A 200 -8.49 34.34 10.18
CA SER A 200 -8.04 33.16 10.96
C SER A 200 -6.53 32.89 10.85
N ILE A 201 -5.82 33.65 10.01
CA ILE A 201 -4.36 33.63 9.96
C ILE A 201 -3.85 34.46 11.14
N ASN A 202 -3.72 33.81 12.31
CA ASN A 202 -2.89 34.36 13.38
C ASN A 202 -1.47 34.50 12.83
N THR A 203 -1.10 35.74 12.47
CA THR A 203 0.30 36.10 12.28
C THR A 203 1.01 35.77 13.59
N LEU A 204 1.88 34.75 13.54
CA LEU A 204 2.84 34.45 14.60
C LEU A 204 3.68 35.72 14.80
N SER A 205 3.32 36.55 15.78
CA SER A 205 4.20 37.63 16.21
C SER A 205 5.45 36.97 16.76
N ALA A 206 6.60 37.31 16.18
CA ALA A 206 7.89 36.78 16.56
C ALA A 206 8.11 37.05 18.06
N LYS A 207 8.03 35.98 18.87
CA LYS A 207 8.26 36.05 20.30
C LYS A 207 9.76 36.15 20.55
N GLY A 208 10.25 37.38 20.68
CA GLY A 208 11.45 37.73 21.46
C GLY A 208 12.79 37.76 20.73
N ALA A 209 13.09 38.87 20.05
CA ALA A 209 14.46 39.36 19.99
C ALA A 209 14.69 40.27 21.21
N LYS A 210 15.46 39.81 22.20
CA LYS A 210 15.98 40.68 23.26
C LYS A 210 17.11 41.52 22.65
N SER A 211 16.94 42.84 22.67
CA SER A 211 17.98 43.83 22.38
C SER A 211 19.04 43.81 23.49
N ASN A 212 20.31 43.78 23.10
CA ASN A 212 21.35 44.53 23.79
C ASN A 212 21.41 45.93 23.17
#